data_AF-A0A2D8SF62-F1
#
_entry.id   AF-A0A2D8SF62-F1
#
_cell.length_a   1.000
_cell.length_b   1.000
_cell.length_c   1.000
_cell.angle_alpha   90.00
_cell.angle_beta   90.00
_cell.angle_gamma   90.00
#
_symmetry.space_group_name_H-M   'P 1'
#
loop_
_entity.id
_entity.type
_entity.pdbx_description
1 polymer ?
#
loop_
_entity_poly.entity_id
_entity_poly.type
_entity_poly.pdbx_seq_one_letter_code
_entity_poly.pdbx_strand_id
1 'polypeptide(L)' 'MPVKVAINGFGRIGRNILRAIIESERKDLEVVAI' A
#
# COMPACT_ATOMS: atom_id res chain seq x y z
N MET A 1 3.43 -4.57 -15.20
CA MET A 1 2.03 -4.33 -14.81
C MET A 1 1.99 -4.37 -13.29
N PRO A 2 1.54 -3.33 -12.59
CA PRO A 2 1.57 -3.30 -11.13
C PRO A 2 0.56 -4.31 -10.55
N VAL A 3 0.91 -4.92 -9.42
CA VAL A 3 0.03 -5.78 -8.64
C VAL A 3 -0.94 -4.88 -7.88
N LYS A 4 -2.23 -5.07 -8.13
CA LYS A 4 -3.30 -4.34 -7.45
C LYS A 4 -3.55 -4.96 -6.09
N VAL A 5 -3.45 -4.16 -5.04
CA VAL A 5 -3.64 -4.60 -3.65
C VAL A 5 -4.68 -3.72 -2.96
N ALA A 6 -5.47 -4.34 -2.09
CA ALA A 6 -6.32 -3.64 -1.13
C ALA A 6 -5.73 -3.83 0.26
N ILE A 7 -5.76 -2.78 1.07
CA ILE A 7 -5.51 -2.91 2.50
C ILE A 7 -6.85 -3.27 3.15
N ASN A 8 -6.86 -4.19 4.10
CA ASN A 8 -8.04 -4.46 4.93
C ASN A 8 -7.62 -4.23 6.38
N GLY A 9 -8.12 -3.13 6.95
CA GLY A 9 -7.76 -2.68 8.30
C GLY A 9 -6.71 -1.57 8.30
N PHE A 10 -7.18 -0.33 8.17
CA PHE A 10 -6.33 0.87 8.12
C PHE A 10 -5.96 1.45 9.51
N GLY A 11 -5.67 0.56 10.45
CA GLY A 11 -5.15 0.89 11.76
C GLY A 11 -3.68 1.31 11.72
N ARG A 12 -2.97 1.13 12.83
CA ARG A 12 -1.54 1.49 12.91
C ARG A 12 -0.68 0.76 11.87
N ILE A 13 -0.98 -0.51 11.58
CA ILE A 13 -0.25 -1.32 10.60
C ILE A 13 -0.56 -0.88 9.18
N GLY A 14 -1.84 -0.79 8.79
CA GLY A 14 -2.24 -0.38 7.43
C GLY A 14 -1.67 0.99 7.02
N ARG A 15 -1.67 1.96 7.95
CA ARG A 15 -1.07 3.28 7.71
C ARG A 15 0.45 3.22 7.50
N ASN A 16 1.17 2.41 8.28
CA ASN A 16 2.62 2.26 8.13
C ASN A 16 2.99 1.50 6.85
N ILE A 17 2.19 0.52 6.43
CA ILE A 17 2.39 -0.17 5.15
C ILE A 17 2.21 0.80 3.98
N LEU A 18 1.12 1.59 3.97
CA LEU A 18 0.91 2.58 2.92
C LEU A 18 2.06 3.60 2.86
N ARG A 19 2.52 4.08 4.02
CA ARG A 19 3.69 4.95 4.11
C ARG A 19 4.93 4.29 3.51
N ALA A 20 5.24 3.06 3.90
CA ALA A 20 6.39 2.33 3.39
C ALA A 20 6.34 2.11 1.87
N ILE A 21 5.17 1.81 1.31
CA ILE A 21 4.99 1.65 -0.14
C ILE A 21 5.30 2.96 -0.88
N ILE A 22 4.81 4.09 -0.37
CA ILE A 22 5.03 5.42 -0.97
C ILE A 22 6.50 5.84 -0.83
N GLU A 23 7.09 5.69 0.36
CA GLU A 23 8.48 6.09 0.65
C GLU A 23 9.52 5.24 -0.07
N SER A 24 9.20 3.98 -0.38
CA SER A 24 10.09 3.09 -1.12
C SER A 24 10.01 3.26 -2.65
N GLU A 25 9.21 4.21 -3.14
CA GLU A 25 9.00 4.48 -4.57
C GLU A 25 8.65 3.22 -5.39
N ARG A 26 7.97 2.26 -4.77
CA ARG A 26 7.57 0.99 -5.39
C ARG A 26 6.61 1.25 -6.55
N LYS A 27 7.00 0.85 -7.76
CA LYS A 27 6.17 0.96 -8.98
C LYS A 27 5.47 -0.34 -9.37
N ASP A 28 5.76 -1.41 -8.64
CA ASP A 28 5.22 -2.76 -8.83
C ASP A 28 3.94 -3.02 -8.02
N LEU A 29 3.55 -2.10 -7.12
CA LEU A 29 2.33 -2.17 -6.32
C LEU A 29 1.41 -0.97 -6.62
N GLU A 30 0.11 -1.25 -6.74
CA GLU A 30 -0.94 -0.23 -6.86
C GLU A 30 -1.99 -0.47 -5.76
N VAL A 31 -2.09 0.44 -4.80
CA VAL A 31 -3.10 0.36 -3.73
C VAL A 31 -4.43 0.88 -4.27
N VAL A 32 -5.39 -0.02 -4.50
CA VAL A 32 -6.69 0.31 -5.12
C VAL A 32 -7.81 0.58 -4.11
N ALA A 33 -7.64 0.13 -2.86
CA ALA A 33 -8.59 0.30 -1.77
C ALA A 33 -7.88 0.20 -0.41
N ILE A 34 -8.53 0.71 0.64
CA ILE A 34 -8.05 0.77 2.03
C ILE A 34 -9.03 0.07 2.98
#